data_AF-A0A536S471-F1
#
_entry.id   AF-A0A536S471-F1
#
_cell.length_a   1.000
_cell.length_b   1.000
_cell.length_c   1.000
_cell.angle_alpha   90.00
_cell.angle_beta   90.00
_cell.angle_gamma   90.00
#
_symmetry.space_group_name_H-M   'P 1'
#
loop_
_entity.id
_entity.type
_entity.pdbx_description
1 polymer ?
#
loop_
_entity_poly.entity_id
_entity_poly.type
_entity_poly.pdbx_seq_one_letter_code
_entity_poly.pdbx_strand_id
1 'polypeptide(L)'
;AGFPGKLGMDGSKVWEAYQSGRIEEIRNYCETDTANTYLMFLRFQLVRGAYDEARYGRELDLVRNTLAKSKDAHWQEFLRQWG
;
A
#
# COMPACT_ATOMS: atom_id res chain seq x y z
N ALA A 1 8.21 -2.07 13.07
CA ALA A 1 8.60 -1.69 11.70
C ALA A 1 7.60 -0.66 11.16
N GLY A 2 8.03 0.23 10.26
CA GLY A 2 7.17 1.22 9.61
C GLY A 2 6.46 0.65 8.37
N PHE A 3 5.31 1.22 7.99
CA PHE A 3 4.71 0.95 6.69
C PHE A 3 5.45 1.70 5.58
N PRO A 4 5.35 1.29 4.30
CA PRO A 4 6.16 1.84 3.21
C PRO A 4 6.05 3.36 3.01
N GLY A 5 4.97 3.99 3.47
CA GLY A 5 4.71 5.40 3.21
C GLY A 5 4.26 5.64 1.76
N LYS A 6 4.34 6.88 1.27
CA LYS A 6 4.02 7.19 -0.13
C LYS A 6 5.10 6.61 -1.04
N LEU A 7 4.75 5.60 -1.80
CA LEU A 7 5.59 5.01 -2.82
C LEU A 7 5.34 5.69 -4.18
N GLY A 8 6.40 6.23 -4.77
CA GLY A 8 6.39 6.70 -6.16
C GLY A 8 5.92 8.16 -6.34
N MET A 9 4.85 8.33 -7.12
CA MET A 9 4.36 9.63 -7.60
C MET A 9 3.78 10.47 -6.45
N ASP A 10 4.04 11.78 -6.45
CA ASP A 10 3.28 12.71 -5.62
C ASP A 10 1.93 13.00 -6.30
N GLY A 11 0.82 13.00 -5.56
CA GLY A 11 -0.52 13.26 -6.11
C GLY A 11 -0.65 14.55 -6.93
N SER A 12 0.18 15.57 -6.66
CA SER A 12 0.26 16.79 -7.48
C SER A 12 0.69 16.54 -8.94
N LYS A 13 1.35 15.42 -9.22
CA LYS A 13 1.87 15.04 -10.54
C LYS A 13 0.88 14.21 -11.37
N VAL A 14 -0.27 13.83 -10.82
CA VAL A 14 -1.26 12.97 -11.50
C VAL A 14 -1.77 13.65 -12.78
N TRP A 15 -2.07 14.95 -12.73
CA TRP A 15 -2.56 15.67 -13.91
C TRP A 15 -1.53 15.72 -15.05
N GLU A 16 -0.29 16.03 -14.73
CA GLU A 16 0.81 16.04 -15.71
C GLU A 16 1.05 14.64 -16.30
N ALA A 17 1.03 13.61 -15.46
CA ALA A 17 1.15 12.21 -15.89
C ALA A 17 0.00 11.79 -16.82
N TYR A 18 -1.23 12.24 -16.53
CA TYR A 18 -2.39 11.96 -17.36
C TYR A 18 -2.26 12.61 -18.74
N GLN A 19 -1.89 13.90 -18.77
CA GLN A 19 -1.65 14.62 -20.03
C GLN A 19 -0.52 13.98 -20.86
N SER A 20 0.43 13.33 -20.20
CA SER A 20 1.55 12.63 -20.84
C SER A 20 1.24 11.17 -21.20
N GLY A 21 0.01 10.69 -21.01
CA GLY A 21 -0.39 9.31 -21.30
C GLY A 21 0.15 8.26 -20.33
N ARG A 22 0.73 8.64 -19.19
CA ARG A 22 1.34 7.75 -18.19
C ARG A 22 0.30 7.12 -17.25
N ILE A 23 -0.73 6.49 -17.82
CA ILE A 23 -1.88 5.95 -17.07
C ILE A 23 -1.48 4.80 -16.14
N GLU A 24 -0.55 3.94 -16.58
CA GLU A 24 -0.07 2.82 -15.76
C GLU A 24 0.63 3.31 -14.48
N GLU A 25 1.44 4.37 -14.57
CA GLU A 25 2.10 4.96 -13.40
C GLU A 25 1.08 5.52 -12.40
N ILE A 26 0.03 6.18 -12.89
CA ILE A 26 -1.06 6.70 -12.05
C ILE A 26 -1.78 5.55 -11.34
N ARG A 27 -2.10 4.49 -12.07
CA ARG A 27 -2.73 3.29 -11.50
C ARG A 27 -1.87 2.68 -10.40
N ASN A 28 -0.59 2.43 -10.68
CA ASN A 28 0.35 1.83 -9.74
C ASN A 28 0.48 2.69 -8.47
N TYR A 29 0.50 4.02 -8.61
CA TYR A 29 0.46 4.96 -7.49
C TYR A 29 -0.82 4.83 -6.67
N CYS A 30 -2.00 4.89 -7.30
CA CYS A 30 -3.28 4.79 -6.59
C CYS A 30 -3.44 3.47 -5.83
N GLU A 31 -3.00 2.37 -6.43
CA GLU A 31 -3.06 1.04 -5.82
C GLU A 31 -2.17 0.95 -4.58
N THR A 32 -0.91 1.40 -4.67
CA THR A 32 0.03 1.39 -3.54
C THR A 32 -0.38 2.35 -2.42
N ASP A 33 -0.92 3.53 -2.73
CA ASP A 33 -1.40 4.50 -1.73
C ASP A 33 -2.63 3.97 -0.98
N THR A 34 -3.53 3.27 -1.69
CA THR A 34 -4.68 2.58 -1.10
C THR A 34 -4.24 1.47 -0.17
N ALA A 35 -3.28 0.64 -0.59
CA ALA A 35 -2.74 -0.42 0.25
C ALA A 35 -2.09 0.13 1.52
N ASN A 36 -1.26 1.18 1.41
CA ASN A 36 -0.63 1.81 2.57
C ASN A 36 -1.68 2.42 3.53
N THR A 37 -2.71 3.08 2.98
CA THR A 37 -3.83 3.61 3.77
C THR A 37 -4.58 2.50 4.50
N TYR A 38 -4.78 1.34 3.86
CA TYR A 38 -5.41 0.19 4.51
C TYR A 38 -4.56 -0.35 5.67
N LEU A 39 -3.23 -0.42 5.53
CA LEU A 39 -2.34 -0.81 6.63
C LEU A 39 -2.41 0.17 7.81
N MET A 40 -2.49 1.47 7.54
CA MET A 40 -2.73 2.48 8.57
C MET A 40 -4.08 2.28 9.27
N PHE A 41 -5.13 1.95 8.52
CA PHE A 41 -6.43 1.59 9.09
C PHE A 41 -6.34 0.37 10.00
N LEU A 42 -5.67 -0.71 9.58
CA LEU A 42 -5.46 -1.90 10.44
C LEU A 42 -4.75 -1.55 11.75
N ARG A 43 -3.71 -0.71 11.68
CA ARG A 43 -3.00 -0.24 12.88
C ARG A 43 -3.88 0.65 13.75
N PHE A 44 -4.71 1.50 13.15
CA PHE A 44 -5.69 2.30 13.90
C PHE A 44 -6.71 1.40 14.63
N GLN A 45 -7.17 0.32 14.00
CA GLN A 45 -8.08 -0.66 14.61
C GLN A 45 -7.44 -1.36 15.82
N LEU A 46 -6.14 -1.65 15.78
CA LEU A 46 -5.38 -2.12 16.94
C LEU A 46 -5.32 -1.06 18.05
N VAL A 47 -4.89 0.16 17.73
CA VAL A 47 -4.68 1.23 18.72
C VAL A 47 -5.98 1.62 19.44
N ARG A 48 -7.13 1.57 18.76
CA ARG A 48 -8.44 1.85 19.36
C ARG A 48 -9.06 0.66 20.11
N GLY A 49 -8.35 -0.47 20.21
CA GLY A 49 -8.80 -1.68 20.90
C GLY A 49 -9.87 -2.49 20.17
N ALA A 50 -10.15 -2.20 18.89
CA ALA A 50 -11.10 -2.98 18.11
C ALA A 50 -10.50 -4.33 17.67
N TYR A 51 -9.19 -4.36 17.42
CA TYR A 51 -8.41 -5.56 17.13
C TYR A 51 -7.47 -5.86 18.30
N ASP A 52 -7.25 -7.15 18.56
CA ASP A 52 -6.11 -7.61 19.34
C ASP A 52 -4.88 -7.81 18.43
N GLU A 53 -3.72 -8.02 19.05
CA GLU A 53 -2.45 -8.24 18.34
C GLU A 53 -2.52 -9.46 17.41
N ALA A 54 -3.21 -10.53 17.83
CA ALA A 54 -3.33 -11.75 17.05
C ALA A 54 -4.13 -11.53 15.76
N ARG A 55 -5.26 -10.80 15.83
CA ARG A 55 -6.05 -10.41 14.66
C ARG A 55 -5.27 -9.45 13.78
N TYR A 56 -4.65 -8.43 14.37
CA TYR A 56 -3.84 -7.48 13.62
C TYR A 56 -2.75 -8.19 12.79
N GLY A 57 -2.02 -9.13 13.41
CA GLY A 57 -1.04 -9.95 12.71
C GLY A 57 -1.63 -10.75 11.53
N ARG A 58 -2.77 -11.43 11.73
CA ARG A 58 -3.46 -12.16 10.64
C ARG A 58 -3.88 -11.27 9.48
N GLU A 59 -4.35 -10.05 9.77
CA GLU A 59 -4.74 -9.09 8.73
C GLU A 59 -3.50 -8.59 7.94
N LEU A 60 -2.37 -8.33 8.63
CA LEU A 60 -1.12 -7.98 7.94
C LEU A 60 -0.63 -9.11 7.04
N ASP A 61 -0.66 -10.36 7.53
CA ASP A 61 -0.27 -11.53 6.76
C ASP A 61 -1.19 -11.75 5.55
N LEU A 62 -2.51 -11.54 5.72
CA LEU A 62 -3.46 -11.62 4.62
C LEU A 62 -3.10 -10.62 3.50
N VAL A 63 -2.84 -9.36 3.85
CA VAL A 63 -2.47 -8.35 2.86
C VAL A 63 -1.15 -8.71 2.20
N ARG A 64 -0.11 -9.01 2.98
CA ARG A 64 1.22 -9.37 2.46
C ARG A 64 1.16 -10.57 1.51
N ASN A 65 0.45 -11.63 1.90
CA ASN A 65 0.26 -12.83 1.07
C ASN A 65 -0.59 -12.58 -0.17
N THR A 66 -1.52 -11.63 -0.12
CA THR A 66 -2.34 -11.25 -1.28
C THR A 66 -1.51 -10.50 -2.30
N LEU A 67 -0.76 -9.48 -1.87
CA LEU A 67 0.09 -8.68 -2.75
C LEU A 67 1.24 -9.51 -3.33
N ALA A 68 1.81 -10.45 -2.56
CA ALA A 68 2.91 -11.31 -3.02
C ALA A 68 2.54 -12.25 -4.17
N LYS A 69 1.23 -12.43 -4.45
CA LYS A 69 0.76 -13.22 -5.60
C LYS A 69 0.91 -12.46 -6.92
N SER A 70 0.97 -11.12 -6.89
CA SER A 70 1.18 -10.34 -8.11
C SER A 70 2.66 -10.32 -8.52
N LYS A 71 2.89 -10.38 -9.83
CA LYS A 71 4.22 -10.22 -10.44
C LYS A 71 4.51 -8.77 -10.84
N ASP A 72 3.57 -7.86 -10.62
CA ASP A 72 3.73 -6.46 -11.02
C ASP A 72 4.83 -5.80 -10.19
N ALA A 73 5.70 -5.02 -10.85
CA ALA A 73 6.89 -4.47 -10.24
C ALA A 73 6.59 -3.56 -9.04
N HIS A 74 5.48 -2.80 -9.09
CA HIS A 74 5.10 -1.88 -8.02
C HIS A 74 4.72 -2.64 -6.73
N TRP A 75 4.15 -3.84 -6.82
CA TRP A 75 3.85 -4.67 -5.64
C TRP A 75 5.10 -5.31 -5.04
N GLN A 76 6.04 -5.74 -5.87
CA GLN A 76 7.33 -6.25 -5.40
C GLN A 76 8.11 -5.16 -4.66
N GLU A 77 8.11 -3.94 -5.21
CA GLU A 77 8.73 -2.78 -4.57
C GLU A 77 8.00 -2.39 -3.27
N PHE A 78 6.67 -2.41 -3.27
CA PHE A 78 5.86 -2.15 -2.08
C PHE A 78 6.22 -3.11 -0.95
N LEU A 79 6.26 -4.42 -1.23
CA LEU A 79 6.59 -5.45 -0.26
C LEU A 79 8.03 -5.35 0.23
N ARG A 80 8.98 -4.97 -0.65
CA ARG A 80 10.38 -4.77 -0.28
C ARG A 80 10.58 -3.61 0.69
N GLN A 81 9.82 -2.53 0.54
CA GLN A 81 9.84 -1.38 1.46
C GLN A 81 9.00 -1.63 2.72
N TRP A 82 8.10 -2.62 2.70
CA TRP A 82 7.30 -3.01 3.85
C TRP A 82 8.08 -3.96 4.77
N GLY A 83 8.78 -3.35 5.75
CA GLY A 83 9.56 -4.04 6.79
C GLY A 83 8.85 -5.19 7.49
#